data_AF-A0A7Y9ENE7-F1
#
_entry.id   AF-A0A7Y9ENE7-F1
#
_cell.length_a   1.000
_cell.length_b   1.000
_cell.length_c   1.000
_cell.angle_alpha   90.00
_cell.angle_beta   90.00
_cell.angle_gamma   90.00
#
_symmetry.space_group_name_H-M   'P 1'
#
loop_
_entity.id
_entity.type
_entity.pdbx_description
1 polymer ?
#
loop_
_entity_poly.entity_id
_entity_poly.type
_entity_poly.pdbx_seq_one_letter_code
_entity_poly.pdbx_strand_id
1 'polypeptide(L)'
;MTGGPELHGFPPPESVPDLRWLGPDYISVLVYDLTRGLLHQDPRTSVLGVRCEGVPSLAPSVDPAGVIRAHDACFPLQVYVQDGAGRPWCLRGRWTYFGRELGTSTASITHAWRLLSAEGA
;
A
#
# COMPACT_ATOMS: atom_id res chain seq x y z
N MET A 1 2.15 -24.82 -1.82
CA MET A 1 1.75 -23.59 -2.54
C MET A 1 2.28 -22.42 -1.75
N THR A 2 3.13 -21.59 -2.34
CA THR A 2 3.73 -20.43 -1.68
C THR A 2 2.62 -19.38 -1.46
N GLY A 3 1.94 -19.49 -0.32
CA GLY A 3 0.59 -18.98 -0.05
C GLY A 3 0.52 -17.52 0.40
N GLY A 4 0.90 -16.60 -0.48
CA GLY A 4 0.60 -15.17 -0.36
C GLY A 4 -0.60 -14.75 -1.21
N PRO A 5 -1.13 -13.53 -1.01
CA PRO A 5 -2.20 -13.01 -1.86
C PRO A 5 -1.74 -12.84 -3.31
N GLU A 6 -2.65 -12.99 -4.26
CA GLU A 6 -2.39 -12.74 -5.67
C GLU A 6 -2.18 -11.24 -5.93
N LEU A 7 -1.11 -10.86 -6.63
CA LEU A 7 -0.75 -9.45 -6.86
C LEU A 7 -0.83 -9.09 -8.34
N HIS A 8 -1.57 -8.02 -8.65
CA HIS A 8 -1.80 -7.60 -10.03
C HIS A 8 -1.70 -6.08 -10.22
N GLY A 9 -1.18 -5.67 -11.39
CA GLY A 9 -1.20 -4.27 -11.83
C GLY A 9 -0.19 -3.33 -11.17
N PHE A 10 0.68 -3.84 -10.28
CA PHE A 10 1.72 -3.03 -9.66
C PHE A 10 2.85 -2.72 -10.64
N PRO A 11 3.31 -1.45 -10.73
CA PRO A 11 4.48 -1.12 -11.53
C PRO A 11 5.75 -1.76 -10.93
N PRO A 12 6.66 -2.32 -11.74
CA PRO A 12 7.87 -2.93 -11.20
C PRO A 12 8.76 -1.86 -10.53
N PRO A 13 9.50 -2.17 -9.43
CA PRO A 13 10.25 -1.18 -8.64
C PRO A 13 11.19 -0.28 -9.46
N GLU A 14 11.81 -0.81 -10.51
CA GLU A 14 12.68 -0.07 -11.42
C GLU A 14 11.96 1.04 -12.22
N SER A 15 10.65 0.91 -12.42
CA SER A 15 9.82 1.91 -13.12
C SER A 15 9.32 3.04 -12.20
N VAL A 16 9.55 2.90 -10.89
CA VAL A 16 9.12 3.86 -9.85
C VAL A 16 10.27 4.15 -8.88
N PRO A 17 11.40 4.71 -9.35
CA PRO A 17 12.60 4.93 -8.54
C PRO A 17 12.37 5.82 -7.32
N ASP A 18 11.35 6.68 -7.38
CA ASP A 18 10.93 7.56 -6.29
C ASP A 18 10.28 6.82 -5.11
N LEU A 19 10.02 5.51 -5.21
CA LEU A 19 9.50 4.69 -4.11
C LEU A 19 10.57 3.96 -3.30
N ARG A 20 11.86 4.12 -3.63
CA ARG A 20 12.97 3.43 -2.93
C ARG A 20 13.04 3.68 -1.43
N TRP A 21 12.46 4.78 -0.95
CA TRP A 21 12.38 5.09 0.48
C TRP A 21 11.42 4.17 1.25
N LEU A 22 10.51 3.47 0.57
CA LEU A 22 9.70 2.40 1.14
C LEU A 22 10.46 1.06 1.24
N GLY A 23 11.63 0.97 0.61
CA GLY A 23 12.45 -0.23 0.55
C GLY A 23 12.65 -0.76 -0.88
N PRO A 24 13.46 -1.81 -1.04
CA PRO A 24 13.80 -2.39 -2.34
C PRO A 24 12.63 -3.14 -3.01
N ASP A 25 11.67 -3.61 -2.21
CA ASP A 25 10.43 -4.24 -2.66
C ASP A 25 9.25 -3.58 -1.94
N TYR A 26 8.84 -2.42 -2.46
CA TYR A 26 7.73 -1.65 -1.91
C TYR A 26 6.40 -2.42 -1.99
N ILE A 27 6.27 -3.38 -2.91
CA ILE A 27 5.04 -4.15 -3.10
C ILE A 27 4.86 -5.09 -1.90
N SER A 28 5.91 -5.81 -1.52
CA SER A 28 5.88 -6.67 -0.32
C SER A 28 5.58 -5.86 0.95
N VAL A 29 6.16 -4.66 1.09
CA VAL A 29 5.88 -3.76 2.22
C VAL A 29 4.41 -3.32 2.25
N LEU A 30 3.88 -2.89 1.09
CA LEU A 30 2.48 -2.51 0.94
C LEU A 30 1.53 -3.64 1.32
N VAL A 31 1.76 -4.83 0.79
CA VAL A 31 0.91 -6.00 1.05
C VAL A 31 0.97 -6.40 2.51
N TYR A 32 2.17 -6.36 3.12
CA TYR A 32 2.36 -6.65 4.53
C TYR A 32 1.58 -5.69 5.43
N ASP A 33 1.77 -4.37 5.25
CA ASP A 33 1.11 -3.35 6.07
C ASP A 33 -0.41 -3.38 5.89
N LEU A 34 -0.89 -3.49 4.65
CA LEU A 34 -2.32 -3.63 4.34
C LEU A 34 -2.91 -4.85 5.03
N THR A 35 -2.26 -6.00 4.91
CA THR A 35 -2.73 -7.26 5.51
C THR A 35 -2.80 -7.15 7.03
N ARG A 36 -1.76 -6.57 7.67
CA ARG A 36 -1.80 -6.34 9.12
C ARG A 36 -2.91 -5.39 9.53
N GLY A 37 -3.13 -4.32 8.78
CA GLY A 37 -4.22 -3.37 9.03
C GLY A 37 -5.59 -4.03 9.00
N LEU A 38 -5.84 -4.88 7.99
CA LEU A 38 -7.09 -5.64 7.86
C LEU A 38 -7.26 -6.68 8.98
N LEU A 39 -6.20 -7.43 9.30
CA LEU A 39 -6.22 -8.41 10.41
C LEU A 39 -6.43 -7.76 11.78
N HIS A 40 -6.00 -6.51 11.95
CA HIS A 40 -6.28 -5.75 13.17
C HIS A 40 -7.77 -5.41 13.32
N GLN A 41 -8.49 -5.26 12.20
CA GLN A 41 -9.94 -4.99 12.20
C GLN A 41 -10.77 -6.28 12.36
N ASP A 42 -10.42 -7.33 11.63
CA ASP A 42 -10.98 -8.68 11.80
C ASP A 42 -9.87 -9.74 11.68
N PRO A 43 -9.45 -10.37 12.79
CA PRO A 43 -8.38 -11.37 12.80
C PRO A 43 -8.63 -12.61 11.95
N ARG A 44 -9.88 -12.87 11.56
CA ARG A 44 -10.25 -14.01 10.71
C ARG A 44 -10.31 -13.66 9.22
N THR A 45 -9.99 -12.42 8.86
CA THR A 45 -9.93 -12.00 7.46
C THR A 45 -8.77 -12.69 6.75
N SER A 46 -9.04 -13.26 5.58
CA SER A 46 -8.03 -13.73 4.64
C SER A 46 -7.93 -12.78 3.47
N VAL A 47 -6.71 -12.30 3.15
CA VAL A 47 -6.47 -11.51 1.94
C VAL A 47 -6.20 -12.47 0.79
N LEU A 48 -7.08 -12.45 -0.21
CA LEU A 48 -7.02 -13.34 -1.36
C LEU A 48 -6.18 -12.74 -2.49
N GLY A 49 -6.32 -11.43 -2.71
CA GLY A 49 -5.59 -10.74 -3.76
C GLY A 49 -5.62 -9.23 -3.61
N VAL A 50 -4.61 -8.58 -4.18
CA VAL A 50 -4.46 -7.13 -4.22
C VAL A 50 -4.17 -6.71 -5.65
N ARG A 51 -4.99 -5.80 -6.17
CA ARG A 51 -4.82 -5.21 -7.48
C ARG A 51 -4.58 -3.72 -7.36
N CYS A 52 -3.51 -3.24 -7.96
CA CYS A 52 -3.33 -1.81 -8.21
C CYS A 52 -4.18 -1.43 -9.44
N GLU A 53 -5.19 -0.58 -9.27
CA GLU A 53 -6.13 -0.20 -10.33
C GLU A 53 -5.58 0.88 -11.27
N GLY A 54 -4.39 1.42 -11.00
CA GLY A 54 -3.76 2.44 -11.82
C GLY A 54 -2.33 2.77 -11.42
N VAL A 55 -1.75 3.77 -12.09
CA VAL A 55 -0.41 4.27 -11.76
C VAL A 55 -0.45 4.97 -10.39
N PRO A 56 0.46 4.66 -9.46
CA PRO A 56 0.55 5.35 -8.18
C PRO A 56 0.80 6.84 -8.38
N SER A 57 0.10 7.67 -7.61
CA SER A 57 0.37 9.12 -7.57
C SER A 57 1.50 9.40 -6.58
N LEU A 58 2.52 10.11 -7.03
CA LEU A 58 3.70 10.46 -6.24
C LEU A 58 3.76 11.98 -6.06
N ALA A 59 3.98 12.43 -4.82
CA ALA A 59 4.11 13.85 -4.49
C ALA A 59 5.35 14.07 -3.62
N PRO A 60 6.54 14.22 -4.23
CA PRO A 60 7.76 14.57 -3.50
C PRO A 60 7.77 16.06 -3.13
N SER A 61 8.35 16.35 -1.97
CA SER A 61 8.68 17.70 -1.51
C SER A 61 10.17 17.75 -1.17
N VAL A 62 10.85 18.72 -1.75
CA VAL A 62 12.30 18.90 -1.62
C VAL A 62 12.63 20.03 -0.66
N ASP A 63 13.75 19.89 0.05
CA ASP A 63 14.34 21.00 0.79
C ASP A 63 14.99 22.03 -0.16
N PRO A 64 15.47 23.18 0.36
CA PRO A 64 16.16 24.18 -0.47
C PRO A 64 17.43 23.67 -1.18
N ALA A 65 17.99 22.54 -0.75
CA ALA A 65 19.14 21.90 -1.40
C ALA A 65 18.71 20.92 -2.52
N GLY A 66 17.41 20.79 -2.79
CA GLY A 66 16.86 19.89 -3.81
C GLY A 66 16.74 18.44 -3.37
N VAL A 67 16.91 18.14 -2.07
CA VAL A 67 16.82 16.77 -1.54
C VAL A 67 15.37 16.48 -1.14
N ILE A 68 14.83 15.34 -1.58
CA ILE A 68 13.49 14.90 -1.17
C ILE A 68 13.47 14.64 0.34
N ARG A 69 12.69 15.43 1.09
CA ARG A 69 12.50 15.30 2.54
C ARG A 69 11.13 14.81 2.93
N ALA A 70 10.12 15.07 2.11
CA ALA A 70 8.81 14.45 2.27
C ALA A 70 8.38 13.83 0.94
N HIS A 71 7.67 12.72 1.02
CA HIS A 71 7.17 12.05 -0.16
C HIS A 71 5.87 11.32 0.18
N ASP A 72 4.79 11.69 -0.51
CA ASP A 72 3.52 10.97 -0.42
C ASP A 72 3.39 10.03 -1.62
N ALA A 73 3.00 8.78 -1.37
CA ALA A 73 2.79 7.78 -2.41
C ALA A 73 1.40 7.17 -2.23
N CYS A 74 0.51 7.40 -3.21
CA CYS A 74 -0.89 6.99 -3.16
C CYS A 74 -1.18 5.91 -4.21
N PHE A 75 -1.67 4.77 -3.76
CA PHE A 75 -1.99 3.61 -4.58
C PHE A 75 -3.51 3.43 -4.63
N PRO A 76 -4.14 3.49 -5.80
CA PRO A 76 -5.52 3.07 -5.97
C PRO A 76 -5.57 1.54 -5.96
N LEU A 77 -6.22 0.97 -4.94
CA LEU A 77 -6.24 -0.48 -4.74
C LEU A 77 -7.65 -1.05 -4.78
N GLN A 78 -7.73 -2.24 -5.35
CA GLN A 78 -8.82 -3.18 -5.17
C GLN A 78 -8.27 -4.38 -4.39
N VAL A 79 -8.88 -4.69 -3.24
CA VAL A 79 -8.46 -5.73 -2.31
C VAL A 79 -9.57 -6.76 -2.22
N TYR A 80 -9.24 -7.99 -2.56
CA TYR A 80 -10.14 -9.13 -2.44
C TYR A 80 -9.87 -9.83 -1.13
N VAL A 81 -10.91 -9.94 -0.30
CA VAL A 81 -10.81 -10.57 1.01
C VAL A 81 -11.94 -11.56 1.23
N GLN A 82 -11.71 -12.47 2.15
CA GLN A 82 -12.74 -13.34 2.70
C GLN A 82 -12.85 -13.06 4.20
N ASP A 83 -14.04 -12.71 4.68
CA ASP A 83 -14.25 -12.42 6.10
C ASP A 83 -14.24 -13.70 6.96
N GLY A 84 -14.29 -13.54 8.29
CA GLY A 84 -14.29 -14.68 9.21
C GLY A 84 -15.50 -15.63 9.12
N ALA A 85 -16.53 -15.29 8.35
CA ALA A 85 -17.67 -16.14 8.03
C ALA A 85 -17.54 -16.82 6.66
N GLY A 86 -16.42 -16.60 5.96
CA GLY A 86 -16.18 -17.15 4.64
C GLY A 86 -16.81 -16.35 3.50
N ARG A 87 -17.39 -15.17 3.76
CA ARG A 87 -18.03 -14.36 2.72
C ARG A 87 -16.98 -13.56 1.95
N PRO A 88 -17.02 -13.56 0.62
CA PRO A 88 -16.08 -12.79 -0.19
C PRO A 88 -16.49 -11.31 -0.23
N TRP A 89 -15.49 -10.44 -0.18
CA TRP A 89 -15.64 -9.00 -0.30
C TRP A 89 -14.62 -8.42 -1.26
N CYS A 90 -15.04 -7.41 -2.01
CA CYS A 90 -14.20 -6.55 -2.81
C CYS A 90 -14.15 -5.15 -2.17
N LEU A 91 -12.99 -4.78 -1.65
CA LEU A 91 -12.74 -3.46 -1.06
C LEU A 91 -12.02 -2.60 -2.09
N ARG A 92 -12.58 -1.45 -2.44
CA ARG A 92 -11.90 -0.45 -3.26
C ARG A 92 -11.50 0.73 -2.42
N GLY A 93 -10.29 1.22 -2.60
CA GLY A 93 -9.81 2.34 -1.82
C GLY A 93 -8.47 2.89 -2.25
N ARG A 94 -7.93 3.77 -1.41
CA ARG A 94 -6.62 4.38 -1.59
C ARG A 94 -5.74 4.05 -0.40
N TRP A 95 -4.60 3.44 -0.69
CA TRP A 95 -3.53 3.25 0.29
C TRP A 95 -2.50 4.34 0.11
N THR A 96 -2.18 5.08 1.17
CA THR A 96 -1.23 6.19 1.08
C THR A 96 -0.12 6.00 2.08
N TYR A 97 1.13 6.09 1.62
CA TYR A 97 2.30 6.25 2.47
C TYR A 97 2.69 7.72 2.56
N PHE A 98 3.10 8.14 3.76
CA PHE A 98 3.59 9.47 4.07
C PHE A 98 5.02 9.35 4.60
N GLY A 99 6.00 9.67 3.76
CA GLY A 99 7.39 9.79 4.17
C GLY A 99 7.70 11.21 4.64
N ARG A 100 8.26 11.36 5.84
CA ARG A 100 8.65 12.66 6.41
C ARG A 100 10.08 12.61 6.92
N GLU A 101 10.78 13.74 6.83
CA GLU A 101 12.19 13.88 7.20
C GLU A 101 13.09 12.80 6.57
N LEU A 102 12.78 12.39 5.33
CA LEU A 102 13.49 11.32 4.63
C LEU A 102 14.98 11.65 4.47
N GLY A 103 15.82 10.62 4.63
CA GLY A 103 17.28 10.77 4.58
C GLY A 103 17.89 11.50 5.77
N THR A 104 17.19 11.56 6.92
CA THR A 104 17.69 12.09 8.20
C THR A 104 17.56 11.05 9.31
N SER A 105 18.12 11.33 10.49
CA SER A 105 17.95 10.48 11.69
C SER A 105 16.53 10.50 12.27
N THR A 106 15.68 11.46 11.86
CA THR A 106 14.29 11.60 12.31
C THR A 106 13.28 11.15 11.25
N ALA A 107 13.74 10.43 10.22
CA ALA A 107 12.88 9.91 9.17
C ALA A 107 11.74 9.07 9.74
N SER A 108 10.53 9.32 9.24
CA SER A 108 9.34 8.56 9.62
C SER A 108 8.52 8.21 8.40
N ILE A 109 7.89 7.03 8.46
CA ILE A 109 6.99 6.52 7.43
C ILE A 109 5.71 6.13 8.15
N THR A 110 4.60 6.74 7.76
CA THR A 110 3.27 6.33 8.20
C THR A 110 2.41 5.97 6.99
N HIS A 111 1.30 5.30 7.23
CA HIS A 111 0.38 4.92 6.17
C HIS A 111 -1.07 5.04 6.61
N ALA A 112 -1.96 5.21 5.64
CA ALA A 112 -3.39 5.25 5.88
C ALA A 112 -4.16 4.59 4.72
N TRP A 113 -5.25 3.92 5.09
CA TRP A 113 -6.24 3.41 4.16
C TRP A 113 -7.47 4.32 4.12
N ARG A 114 -7.91 4.67 2.90
CA ARG A 114 -9.22 5.29 2.67
C ARG A 114 -10.07 4.35 1.84
N LEU A 115 -11.03 3.69 2.48
CA LEU A 115 -12.06 2.91 1.80
C LEU A 115 -12.96 3.83 0.97
N LEU A 116 -13.24 3.43 -0.27
CA LEU A 116 -14.14 4.12 -1.20
C LEU A 116 -15.43 3.34 -1.42
N SER A 117 -15.32 2.03 -1.63
CA SER A 117 -16.48 1.13 -1.67
C SER A 117 -16.13 -0.25 -1.09
N ALA A 118 -17.15 -0.93 -0.58
CA ALA A 118 -17.08 -2.32 -0.16
C ALA A 118 -18.29 -3.04 -0.75
N GLU A 119 -18.02 -4.04 -1.59
CA GLU A 119 -19.03 -4.82 -2.28
C GLU A 119 -18.92 -6.27 -1.80
N GLY A 120 -19.99 -6.78 -1.19
CA GLY A 120 -20.13 -8.18 -0.79
C GLY A 120 -20.96 -8.95 -1.81
N ALA A 121 -20.67 -10.24 -1.97
CA ALA A 121 -21.49 -11.15 -2.76
C ALA A 121 -22.77 -11.59 -2.01
#